data_AF-A0A0K1ER14-F1
#
_entry.id   AF-A0A0K1ER14-F1
#
_cell.length_a   1.000
_cell.length_b   1.000
_cell.length_c   1.000
_cell.angle_alpha   90.00
_cell.angle_beta   90.00
_cell.angle_gamma   90.00
#
_symmetry.space_group_name_H-M   'P 1'
#
loop_
_entity.id
_entity.type
_entity.pdbx_description
1 polymer ?
#
loop_
_entity_poly.entity_id
_entity_poly.type
_entity_poly.pdbx_seq_one_letter_code
_entity_poly.pdbx_strand_id
1 'polypeptide(L)'
;MNKKTSMLKDTARSLRLAALPVMAAAFAAPAVMTGCDGDGPLGNLAAQCGLVCPVDGVLEGNASISGIASIDAFFGAVVDFTGAAGQVTGGITTQLDALKASLGLEADAPVADVRAALTAKINANVSGGLTVKVQEPRCEASVEVTASAAASCDVNVDPGSVEVTCSGSCTIDASVQASCTGEAKLSCKGQAPNLACSGTCTGDCDLSVAATCEGTCRGECQGTCSVEDSAGNCKGKCDGQCRGTCELTAGGSCSGKCEGSCEYTPPSGSCEATAEARCEANGKADVKCKGGCDGKVTPPSVSAECKATVEAKASASVECTPPSIDIAWQWSAAVQGDVNAQADFKAFIGNFKGYFSGMVAGVAKAEILVDSGANLVAAGQGAVKGALDGLSAEADLKASIGAGCALVALPDVATSIQASTTKLQASLSAVAEIQGAIGG
;
A
#
# COMPACT_ATOMS: atom_id res chain seq x y z
N MET A 1 24.92 -23.00 6.43
CA MET A 1 23.52 -23.03 5.93
C MET A 1 22.76 -21.91 6.63
N ASN A 2 22.86 -20.69 6.11
CA ASN A 2 22.34 -19.46 6.71
C ASN A 2 21.98 -18.52 5.55
N LYS A 3 20.70 -18.37 5.22
CA LYS A 3 20.25 -17.42 4.18
C LYS A 3 18.86 -16.80 4.41
N LYS A 4 18.19 -17.09 5.55
CA LYS A 4 16.81 -16.63 5.82
C LYS A 4 16.69 -15.50 6.86
N THR A 5 17.78 -15.00 7.40
CA THR A 5 17.80 -13.89 8.38
C THR A 5 18.26 -12.55 7.80
N SER A 6 18.39 -12.40 6.47
CA SER A 6 18.86 -11.14 5.85
C SER A 6 17.77 -10.09 5.66
N MET A 7 16.53 -10.46 5.31
CA MET A 7 15.58 -9.45 4.81
C MET A 7 15.04 -8.47 5.86
N LEU A 8 14.92 -8.85 7.13
CA LEU A 8 14.55 -7.90 8.20
C LEU A 8 15.73 -7.04 8.69
N LYS A 9 16.97 -7.45 8.40
CA LYS A 9 18.18 -6.67 8.73
C LYS A 9 18.57 -5.71 7.62
N ASP A 10 18.07 -5.93 6.41
CA ASP A 10 18.25 -5.03 5.27
C ASP A 10 17.25 -3.84 5.29
N THR A 11 16.07 -3.98 5.92
CA THR A 11 15.14 -2.86 6.15
C THR A 11 15.71 -1.81 7.13
N ALA A 12 16.57 -2.21 8.06
CA ALA A 12 17.25 -1.31 9.00
C ALA A 12 18.56 -0.69 8.44
N ARG A 13 18.97 -1.04 7.21
CA ARG A 13 20.31 -0.65 6.68
C ARG A 13 20.33 0.06 5.33
N SER A 14 19.16 0.47 4.83
CA SER A 14 19.08 1.40 3.69
C SER A 14 18.31 2.68 4.00
N LEU A 15 18.25 3.10 5.28
CA LEU A 15 18.11 4.51 5.64
C LEU A 15 19.42 5.25 5.28
N ARG A 16 19.79 5.23 4.00
CA ARG A 16 20.66 6.27 3.48
C ARG A 16 19.78 7.51 3.50
N LEU A 17 20.01 8.37 4.49
CA LEU A 17 19.85 9.80 4.32
C LEU A 17 20.62 10.16 3.05
N ALA A 18 19.97 10.04 1.90
CA ALA A 18 20.32 10.85 0.75
C ALA A 18 19.94 12.24 1.21
N ALA A 19 20.94 12.96 1.74
CA ALA A 19 20.93 14.40 1.74
C ALA A 19 20.69 14.82 0.29
N LEU A 20 19.42 14.95 -0.09
CA LEU A 20 19.04 15.58 -1.34
C LEU A 20 19.65 16.98 -1.27
N PRO A 21 20.55 17.34 -2.20
CA PRO A 21 20.97 18.71 -2.28
C PRO A 21 19.69 19.52 -2.56
N VAL A 22 19.34 20.38 -1.61
CA VAL A 22 18.41 21.48 -1.81
C VAL A 22 19.03 22.34 -2.91
N MET A 23 18.83 21.96 -4.17
CA MET A 23 19.12 22.82 -5.29
C MET A 23 18.02 23.87 -5.31
N ALA A 24 18.29 24.96 -4.59
CA ALA A 24 17.72 26.25 -4.88
C ALA A 24 18.13 26.61 -6.31
N ALA A 25 17.36 26.12 -7.29
CA ALA A 25 17.44 26.60 -8.65
C ALA A 25 16.92 28.04 -8.64
N ALA A 26 17.86 28.98 -8.54
CA ALA A 26 17.61 30.39 -8.82
C ALA A 26 17.22 30.51 -10.30
N PHE A 27 15.94 30.31 -10.60
CA PHE A 27 15.37 30.68 -11.89
C PHE A 27 15.23 32.20 -11.91
N ALA A 28 16.15 32.81 -12.64
CA ALA A 28 16.08 34.21 -13.01
C ALA A 28 14.82 34.45 -13.87
N ALA A 29 13.99 35.37 -13.37
CA ALA A 29 12.99 36.20 -14.04
C ALA A 29 11.98 35.51 -15.00
N PRO A 30 10.66 35.57 -14.71
CA PRO A 30 9.66 35.31 -15.73
C PRO A 30 9.74 36.42 -16.78
N ALA A 31 9.92 36.04 -18.05
CA ALA A 31 9.47 36.88 -19.15
C ALA A 31 7.95 36.96 -19.01
N VAL A 32 7.49 38.06 -18.43
CA VAL A 32 6.08 38.31 -18.15
C VAL A 32 5.35 38.40 -19.50
N MET A 33 4.67 37.32 -19.88
CA MET A 33 3.60 37.36 -20.88
C MET A 33 2.44 38.15 -20.26
N THR A 34 2.57 39.48 -20.23
CA THR A 34 1.58 40.47 -19.74
C THR A 34 0.32 40.54 -20.61
N GLY A 35 -0.04 39.46 -21.30
CA GLY A 35 -1.11 39.46 -22.29
C GLY A 35 -2.50 39.06 -21.80
N CYS A 36 -2.65 38.58 -20.56
CA CYS A 36 -3.92 38.01 -20.07
C CYS A 36 -4.51 38.73 -18.85
N ASP A 37 -4.03 39.92 -18.50
CA ASP A 37 -4.77 40.81 -17.60
C ASP A 37 -5.77 41.64 -18.42
N GLY A 38 -7.03 41.67 -17.96
CA GLY A 38 -8.23 42.06 -18.71
C GLY A 38 -8.35 43.49 -19.27
N ASP A 39 -7.25 44.24 -19.38
CA ASP A 39 -7.20 45.61 -19.92
C ASP A 39 -6.53 45.72 -21.30
N GLY A 40 -6.33 44.61 -22.01
CA GLY A 40 -5.92 44.59 -23.41
C GLY A 40 -7.07 44.85 -24.40
N PRO A 41 -6.78 45.14 -25.69
CA PRO A 41 -7.78 45.44 -26.73
C PRO A 41 -8.78 44.29 -27.03
N LEU A 42 -8.63 43.15 -26.37
CA LEU A 42 -9.53 42.00 -26.44
C LEU A 42 -10.55 41.94 -25.28
N GLY A 43 -10.40 42.75 -24.21
CA GLY A 43 -11.38 42.86 -23.11
C GLY A 43 -12.01 41.54 -22.63
N ASN A 44 -13.31 41.56 -22.34
CA ASN A 44 -14.11 40.37 -21.95
C ASN A 44 -14.23 39.31 -23.07
N LEU A 45 -13.77 39.59 -24.29
CA LEU A 45 -13.87 38.65 -25.42
C LEU A 45 -12.92 37.47 -25.22
N ALA A 46 -11.74 37.67 -24.63
CA ALA A 46 -10.82 36.59 -24.28
C ALA A 46 -11.45 35.61 -23.28
N ALA A 47 -12.16 36.14 -22.27
CA ALA A 47 -12.93 35.34 -21.32
C ALA A 47 -14.11 34.61 -21.98
N GLN A 48 -14.84 35.28 -22.89
CA GLN A 48 -15.93 34.67 -23.66
C GLN A 48 -15.44 33.60 -24.65
N CYS A 49 -14.20 33.69 -25.13
CA CYS A 49 -13.56 32.71 -26.01
C CYS A 49 -12.80 31.61 -25.25
N GLY A 50 -12.80 31.60 -23.91
CA GLY A 50 -12.10 30.60 -23.10
C GLY A 50 -10.58 30.65 -23.25
N LEU A 51 -10.03 31.85 -23.47
CA LEU A 51 -8.60 32.14 -23.64
C LEU A 51 -7.99 32.74 -22.36
N VAL A 52 -8.53 32.37 -21.21
CA VAL A 52 -8.07 32.84 -19.90
C VAL A 52 -7.68 31.62 -19.08
N CYS A 53 -6.56 31.72 -18.37
CA CYS A 53 -6.15 30.66 -17.46
C CYS A 53 -7.17 30.47 -16.34
N PRO A 54 -7.43 29.23 -15.90
CA PRO A 54 -8.24 28.98 -14.72
C PRO A 54 -7.69 29.72 -13.51
N VAL A 55 -8.60 30.20 -12.64
CA VAL A 55 -8.24 30.86 -11.38
C VAL A 55 -7.68 29.85 -10.38
N ASP A 56 -8.30 28.67 -10.33
CA ASP A 56 -7.88 27.56 -9.48
C ASP A 56 -6.79 26.74 -10.18
N GLY A 57 -5.69 26.49 -9.49
CA GLY A 57 -4.56 25.70 -9.96
C GLY A 57 -4.51 24.31 -9.34
N VAL A 58 -3.34 23.68 -9.47
CA VAL A 58 -3.09 22.31 -8.98
C VAL A 58 -3.14 22.25 -7.44
N LEU A 59 -2.85 23.35 -6.75
CA LEU A 59 -2.92 23.42 -5.28
C LEU A 59 -4.37 23.39 -4.79
N GLU A 60 -5.30 23.92 -5.59
CA GLU A 60 -6.74 23.92 -5.35
C GLU A 60 -7.41 22.62 -5.86
N GLY A 61 -6.63 21.69 -6.43
CA GLY A 61 -7.12 20.42 -6.97
C GLY A 61 -7.64 20.51 -8.40
N ASN A 62 -7.37 21.61 -9.11
CA ASN A 62 -7.72 21.72 -10.53
C ASN A 62 -6.70 20.98 -11.41
N ALA A 63 -7.20 20.06 -12.22
CA ALA A 63 -6.42 19.31 -13.21
C ALA A 63 -6.57 19.86 -14.65
N SER A 64 -7.63 20.62 -14.91
CA SER A 64 -7.93 21.18 -16.24
C SER A 64 -7.34 22.58 -16.37
N ILE A 65 -6.02 22.66 -16.51
CA ILE A 65 -5.27 23.92 -16.52
C ILE A 65 -5.11 24.47 -17.94
N SER A 66 -4.83 23.58 -18.89
CA SER A 66 -4.43 23.94 -20.25
C SER A 66 -5.54 23.76 -21.28
N GLY A 67 -6.49 22.86 -21.03
CA GLY A 67 -7.46 22.42 -22.03
C GLY A 67 -6.86 21.47 -23.09
N ILE A 68 -5.57 21.11 -22.96
CA ILE A 68 -4.89 20.11 -23.77
C ILE A 68 -4.92 18.79 -23.00
N ALA A 69 -5.52 17.76 -23.58
CA ALA A 69 -5.77 16.49 -22.89
C ALA A 69 -4.52 15.86 -22.25
N SER A 70 -3.37 15.85 -22.94
CA SER A 70 -2.13 15.26 -22.42
C SER A 70 -1.53 16.05 -21.25
N ILE A 71 -1.59 17.38 -21.29
CA ILE A 71 -1.10 18.26 -20.22
C ILE A 71 -2.05 18.20 -19.01
N ASP A 72 -3.36 18.22 -19.25
CA ASP A 72 -4.37 18.12 -18.19
C ASP A 72 -4.39 16.72 -17.57
N ALA A 73 -4.06 15.67 -18.34
CA ALA A 73 -3.85 14.32 -17.80
C ALA A 73 -2.65 14.27 -16.84
N PHE A 74 -1.57 14.99 -17.16
CA PHE A 74 -0.42 15.15 -16.25
C PHE A 74 -0.83 15.87 -14.96
N PHE A 75 -1.50 17.03 -15.04
CA PHE A 75 -1.99 17.72 -13.84
C PHE A 75 -2.99 16.88 -13.05
N GLY A 76 -3.84 16.11 -13.73
CA GLY A 76 -4.72 15.13 -13.09
C GLY A 76 -3.96 14.05 -12.33
N ALA A 77 -2.84 13.55 -12.87
CA ALA A 77 -1.98 12.62 -12.13
C ALA A 77 -1.33 13.27 -10.90
N VAL A 78 -0.99 14.56 -10.95
CA VAL A 78 -0.48 15.30 -9.78
C VAL A 78 -1.57 15.44 -8.71
N VAL A 79 -2.80 15.77 -9.10
CA VAL A 79 -3.93 15.88 -8.17
C VAL A 79 -4.28 14.52 -7.55
N ASP A 80 -4.31 13.44 -8.35
CA ASP A 80 -4.53 12.09 -7.83
C ASP A 80 -3.42 11.66 -6.86
N PHE A 81 -2.16 11.97 -7.20
CA PHE A 81 -1.01 11.70 -6.35
C PHE A 81 -1.12 12.42 -5.00
N THR A 82 -1.42 13.73 -5.00
CA THR A 82 -1.51 14.52 -3.77
C THR A 82 -2.71 14.10 -2.92
N GLY A 83 -3.83 13.75 -3.56
CA GLY A 83 -4.99 13.15 -2.92
C GLY A 83 -4.66 11.81 -2.25
N ALA A 84 -4.02 10.88 -2.98
CA ALA A 84 -3.60 9.59 -2.44
C ALA A 84 -2.59 9.73 -1.30
N ALA A 85 -1.62 10.64 -1.44
CA ALA A 85 -0.65 10.95 -0.38
C ALA A 85 -1.35 11.49 0.88
N GLY A 86 -2.33 12.39 0.71
CA GLY A 86 -3.16 12.92 1.79
C GLY A 86 -3.95 11.83 2.51
N GLN A 87 -4.57 10.91 1.76
CA GLN A 87 -5.30 9.77 2.32
C GLN A 87 -4.38 8.83 3.12
N VAL A 88 -3.19 8.53 2.60
CA VAL A 88 -2.21 7.67 3.30
C VAL A 88 -1.73 8.33 4.58
N THR A 89 -1.33 9.61 4.54
CA THR A 89 -0.93 10.34 5.74
C THR A 89 -2.07 10.42 6.75
N GLY A 90 -3.29 10.76 6.33
CA GLY A 90 -4.45 10.81 7.22
C GLY A 90 -4.78 9.45 7.85
N GLY A 91 -4.66 8.37 7.08
CA GLY A 91 -4.82 7.00 7.57
C GLY A 91 -3.79 6.65 8.64
N ILE A 92 -2.50 6.90 8.39
CA ILE A 92 -1.42 6.65 9.36
C ILE A 92 -1.63 7.50 10.63
N THR A 93 -1.95 8.79 10.49
CA THR A 93 -2.25 9.67 11.64
C THR A 93 -3.41 9.14 12.47
N THR A 94 -4.49 8.67 11.83
CA THR A 94 -5.64 8.09 12.54
C THR A 94 -5.23 6.88 13.38
N GLN A 95 -4.41 5.98 12.83
CA GLN A 95 -3.91 4.82 13.58
C GLN A 95 -2.97 5.23 14.72
N LEU A 96 -2.14 6.25 14.49
CA LEU A 96 -1.24 6.80 15.49
C LEU A 96 -2.01 7.45 16.65
N ASP A 97 -3.08 8.18 16.36
CA ASP A 97 -3.92 8.83 17.37
C ASP A 97 -4.69 7.79 18.20
N ALA A 98 -5.16 6.72 17.56
CA ALA A 98 -5.76 5.59 18.28
C ALA A 98 -4.74 4.89 19.20
N LEU A 99 -3.49 4.76 18.75
CA LEU A 99 -2.39 4.25 19.58
C LEU A 99 -2.10 5.19 20.76
N LYS A 100 -2.00 6.51 20.52
CA LYS A 100 -1.82 7.52 21.57
C LYS A 100 -2.90 7.42 22.64
N ALA A 101 -4.16 7.38 22.23
CA ALA A 101 -5.29 7.21 23.15
C ALA A 101 -5.18 5.92 23.98
N SER A 102 -4.76 4.80 23.37
CA SER A 102 -4.56 3.52 24.08
C SER A 102 -3.41 3.54 25.10
N LEU A 103 -2.49 4.49 24.96
CA LEU A 103 -1.38 4.75 25.86
C LEU A 103 -1.70 5.85 26.89
N GLY A 104 -2.88 6.48 26.80
CA GLY A 104 -3.28 7.60 27.66
C GLY A 104 -2.56 8.91 27.33
N LEU A 105 -2.14 9.09 26.08
CA LEU A 105 -1.50 10.30 25.58
C LEU A 105 -2.52 11.18 24.84
N GLU A 106 -2.28 12.49 24.86
CA GLU A 106 -3.02 13.46 24.06
C GLU A 106 -2.74 13.29 22.56
N ALA A 107 -3.67 13.73 21.70
CA ALA A 107 -3.56 13.56 20.25
C ALA A 107 -2.35 14.29 19.64
N ASP A 108 -1.94 15.42 20.21
CA ASP A 108 -0.78 16.20 19.78
C ASP A 108 0.56 15.72 20.38
N ALA A 109 0.54 14.64 21.16
CA ALA A 109 1.74 14.09 21.78
C ALA A 109 2.83 13.78 20.71
N PRO A 110 4.08 14.20 20.94
CA PRO A 110 5.22 13.85 20.10
C PRO A 110 5.38 12.34 19.96
N VAL A 111 5.85 11.87 18.78
CA VAL A 111 6.08 10.43 18.54
C VAL A 111 7.11 9.83 19.52
N ALA A 112 8.08 10.63 19.97
CA ALA A 112 9.02 10.23 21.01
C ALA A 112 8.32 9.84 22.33
N ASP A 113 7.25 10.54 22.70
CA ASP A 113 6.47 10.24 23.90
C ASP A 113 5.63 8.97 23.71
N VAL A 114 5.08 8.77 22.51
CA VAL A 114 4.42 7.51 22.12
C VAL A 114 5.38 6.33 22.26
N ARG A 115 6.60 6.48 21.74
CA ARG A 115 7.65 5.47 21.84
C ARG A 115 8.00 5.17 23.30
N ALA A 116 8.17 6.21 24.11
CA ALA A 116 8.50 6.08 25.53
C ALA A 116 7.38 5.38 26.32
N ALA A 117 6.13 5.80 26.13
CA ALA A 117 4.96 5.22 26.78
C ALA A 117 4.75 3.76 26.36
N LEU A 118 4.91 3.45 25.07
CA LEU A 118 4.85 2.08 24.55
C LEU A 118 5.93 1.20 25.18
N THR A 119 7.17 1.68 25.20
CA THR A 119 8.30 0.97 25.81
C THR A 119 8.08 0.71 27.30
N ALA A 120 7.59 1.72 28.03
CA ALA A 120 7.28 1.60 29.46
C ALA A 120 6.17 0.56 29.70
N LYS A 121 5.09 0.60 28.90
CA LYS A 121 3.97 -0.34 29.01
C LYS A 121 4.40 -1.77 28.71
N ILE A 122 5.29 -1.97 27.73
CA ILE A 122 5.89 -3.28 27.43
C ILE A 122 6.74 -3.73 28.62
N ASN A 123 7.73 -2.94 29.05
CA ASN A 123 8.66 -3.33 30.12
C ASN A 123 7.99 -3.59 31.48
N ALA A 124 6.86 -2.95 31.76
CA ALA A 124 6.08 -3.23 32.97
C ALA A 124 5.47 -4.64 32.97
N ASN A 125 5.11 -5.16 31.79
CA ASN A 125 4.32 -6.38 31.65
C ASN A 125 5.11 -7.58 31.16
N VAL A 126 6.16 -7.37 30.38
CA VAL A 126 6.91 -8.45 29.72
C VAL A 126 8.39 -8.44 30.06
N SER A 127 8.97 -9.64 30.15
CA SER A 127 10.41 -9.85 30.30
C SER A 127 11.02 -10.11 28.92
N GLY A 128 12.09 -9.40 28.59
CA GLY A 128 12.81 -9.60 27.33
C GLY A 128 12.19 -8.97 26.08
N GLY A 129 11.14 -8.16 26.23
CA GLY A 129 10.49 -7.44 25.13
C GLY A 129 9.46 -8.26 24.34
N LEU A 130 9.06 -7.73 23.18
CA LEU A 130 8.13 -8.40 22.26
C LEU A 130 8.89 -9.05 21.10
N THR A 131 8.48 -10.25 20.71
CA THR A 131 8.88 -10.86 19.45
C THR A 131 7.78 -10.60 18.43
N VAL A 132 8.02 -9.69 17.50
CA VAL A 132 7.06 -9.31 16.46
C VAL A 132 7.47 -9.94 15.14
N LYS A 133 6.60 -10.79 14.58
CA LYS A 133 6.71 -11.30 13.22
C LYS A 133 5.69 -10.59 12.35
N VAL A 134 6.18 -9.86 11.36
CA VAL A 134 5.33 -9.12 10.42
C VAL A 134 5.39 -9.85 9.08
N GLN A 135 4.24 -10.24 8.55
CA GLN A 135 4.15 -10.63 7.14
C GLN A 135 4.21 -9.38 6.26
N GLU A 136 4.71 -9.50 5.04
CA GLU A 136 4.74 -8.35 4.13
C GLU A 136 3.31 -7.91 3.77
N PRO A 137 3.02 -6.59 3.77
CA PRO A 137 1.76 -6.08 3.27
C PRO A 137 1.66 -6.38 1.77
N ARG A 138 0.43 -6.62 1.31
CA ARG A 138 0.13 -6.87 -0.11
C ARG A 138 -0.51 -5.64 -0.71
N CYS A 139 0.04 -5.15 -1.81
CA CYS A 139 -0.35 -3.89 -2.42
C CYS A 139 -0.71 -4.13 -3.88
N GLU A 140 -1.96 -3.89 -4.22
CA GLU A 140 -2.52 -4.17 -5.54
C GLU A 140 -2.78 -2.87 -6.29
N ALA A 141 -2.18 -2.74 -7.47
CA ALA A 141 -2.44 -1.62 -8.38
C ALA A 141 -3.58 -1.95 -9.34
N SER A 142 -4.42 -0.96 -9.65
CA SER A 142 -5.48 -1.11 -10.66
C SER A 142 -4.91 -1.04 -12.08
N VAL A 143 -5.03 -2.15 -12.80
CA VAL A 143 -4.65 -2.22 -14.23
C VAL A 143 -5.55 -1.33 -15.07
N GLU A 144 -6.84 -1.23 -14.73
CA GLU A 144 -7.81 -0.39 -15.43
C GLU A 144 -7.45 1.10 -15.33
N VAL A 145 -7.06 1.57 -14.14
CA VAL A 145 -6.58 2.95 -13.95
C VAL A 145 -5.31 3.20 -14.77
N THR A 146 -4.40 2.22 -14.78
CA THR A 146 -3.15 2.28 -15.57
C THR A 146 -3.43 2.37 -17.07
N ALA A 147 -4.34 1.54 -17.59
CA ALA A 147 -4.72 1.52 -19.00
C ALA A 147 -5.45 2.81 -19.41
N SER A 148 -6.36 3.29 -18.55
CA SER A 148 -7.09 4.55 -18.77
C SER A 148 -6.16 5.75 -18.77
N ALA A 149 -5.17 5.76 -17.88
CA ALA A 149 -4.12 6.78 -17.84
C ALA A 149 -3.28 6.78 -19.12
N ALA A 150 -2.94 5.59 -19.64
CA ALA A 150 -2.14 5.46 -20.86
C ALA A 150 -2.90 5.99 -22.08
N ALA A 151 -4.16 5.60 -22.23
CA ALA A 151 -5.03 6.08 -23.29
C ALA A 151 -5.33 7.58 -23.23
N SER A 152 -5.44 8.14 -22.02
CA SER A 152 -5.69 9.59 -21.85
C SER A 152 -4.47 10.44 -22.20
N CYS A 153 -3.28 9.86 -22.14
CA CYS A 153 -2.03 10.58 -22.37
C CYS A 153 -1.48 10.40 -23.79
N ASP A 154 -1.62 9.20 -24.37
CA ASP A 154 -1.16 8.91 -25.74
C ASP A 154 -2.33 8.52 -26.64
N VAL A 155 -2.65 9.39 -27.60
CA VAL A 155 -3.71 9.20 -28.60
C VAL A 155 -3.54 7.96 -29.48
N ASN A 156 -2.34 7.38 -29.52
CA ASN A 156 -2.07 6.15 -30.28
C ASN A 156 -2.32 4.86 -29.49
N VAL A 157 -2.76 4.97 -28.23
CA VAL A 157 -3.01 3.83 -27.36
C VAL A 157 -4.51 3.62 -27.19
N ASP A 158 -5.01 2.51 -27.74
CA ASP A 158 -6.40 2.09 -27.53
C ASP A 158 -6.54 1.40 -26.16
N PRO A 159 -7.33 1.94 -25.22
CA PRO A 159 -7.52 1.38 -23.88
C PRO A 159 -7.99 -0.08 -23.89
N GLY A 160 -8.70 -0.52 -24.94
CA GLY A 160 -9.13 -1.92 -25.11
C GLY A 160 -8.01 -2.90 -25.47
N SER A 161 -6.82 -2.40 -25.81
CA SER A 161 -5.66 -3.18 -26.26
C SER A 161 -4.44 -3.05 -25.34
N VAL A 162 -4.54 -2.29 -24.25
CA VAL A 162 -3.43 -2.06 -23.33
C VAL A 162 -3.14 -3.32 -22.53
N GLU A 163 -2.03 -3.97 -22.86
CA GLU A 163 -1.47 -5.07 -22.08
C GLU A 163 -0.54 -4.49 -21.01
N VAL A 164 -1.01 -4.53 -19.76
CA VAL A 164 -0.20 -4.16 -18.60
C VAL A 164 0.54 -5.39 -18.09
N THR A 165 1.82 -5.22 -17.84
CA THR A 165 2.71 -6.28 -17.36
C THR A 165 2.86 -6.19 -15.85
N CYS A 166 2.59 -7.29 -15.16
CA CYS A 166 2.74 -7.44 -13.71
C CYS A 166 3.91 -8.39 -13.38
N SER A 167 4.87 -7.91 -12.59
CA SER A 167 6.04 -8.71 -12.18
C SER A 167 5.80 -9.56 -10.91
N GLY A 168 4.57 -9.56 -10.38
CA GLY A 168 4.23 -10.18 -9.09
C GLY A 168 3.12 -11.21 -9.21
N SER A 169 2.03 -11.04 -8.44
CA SER A 169 0.84 -11.89 -8.57
C SER A 169 -0.33 -11.14 -9.20
N CYS A 170 -1.09 -11.84 -10.02
CA CYS A 170 -2.19 -11.29 -10.79
C CYS A 170 -3.50 -11.84 -10.25
N THR A 171 -4.39 -10.98 -9.77
CA THR A 171 -5.74 -11.39 -9.38
C THR A 171 -6.60 -11.52 -10.64
N ILE A 172 -7.22 -12.68 -10.83
CA ILE A 172 -8.08 -12.97 -11.98
C ILE A 172 -9.49 -13.35 -11.49
N ASP A 173 -10.50 -12.91 -12.24
CA ASP A 173 -11.88 -13.32 -12.01
C ASP A 173 -12.01 -14.84 -12.15
N ALA A 174 -12.48 -15.50 -11.08
CA ALA A 174 -12.63 -16.95 -10.99
C ALA A 174 -13.57 -17.56 -12.06
N SER A 175 -14.43 -16.74 -12.65
CA SER A 175 -15.35 -17.12 -13.72
C SER A 175 -14.70 -17.13 -15.10
N VAL A 176 -13.54 -16.47 -15.26
CA VAL A 176 -12.71 -16.60 -16.45
C VAL A 176 -11.81 -17.81 -16.19
N GLN A 177 -12.02 -18.90 -16.94
CA GLN A 177 -11.09 -20.05 -17.01
C GLN A 177 -9.76 -19.63 -17.67
N ALA A 178 -9.12 -18.57 -17.16
CA ALA A 178 -7.88 -18.03 -17.66
C ALA A 178 -6.75 -18.90 -17.13
N SER A 179 -6.28 -19.78 -17.99
CA SER A 179 -4.93 -20.33 -17.94
C SER A 179 -3.96 -19.21 -17.59
N CYS A 180 -3.33 -19.26 -16.41
CA CYS A 180 -2.15 -18.46 -16.13
C CYS A 180 -1.16 -18.72 -17.29
N THR A 181 -0.99 -17.75 -18.20
CA THR A 181 -0.16 -17.94 -19.38
C THR A 181 1.31 -17.93 -18.98
N GLY A 182 2.05 -19.00 -19.27
CA GLY A 182 3.48 -19.13 -18.94
C GLY A 182 3.76 -20.04 -17.74
N GLU A 183 4.98 -20.00 -17.19
CA GLU A 183 5.42 -20.78 -16.02
C GLU A 183 4.78 -20.29 -14.68
N ALA A 184 3.64 -19.59 -14.73
CA ALA A 184 3.01 -19.01 -13.55
C ALA A 184 2.21 -20.06 -12.76
N LYS A 185 2.29 -19.99 -11.42
CA LYS A 185 1.61 -20.91 -10.49
C LYS A 185 0.25 -20.33 -10.09
N LEU A 186 -0.82 -21.12 -10.22
CA LEU A 186 -2.15 -20.74 -9.75
C LEU A 186 -2.27 -20.95 -8.23
N SER A 187 -2.55 -19.88 -7.48
CA SER A 187 -2.93 -19.90 -6.06
C SER A 187 -4.39 -19.49 -5.93
N CYS A 188 -5.19 -20.25 -5.18
CA CYS A 188 -6.59 -19.97 -4.93
C CYS A 188 -6.80 -19.61 -3.47
N LYS A 189 -7.54 -18.52 -3.19
CA LYS A 189 -7.90 -18.10 -1.85
C LYS A 189 -9.42 -18.13 -1.67
N GLY A 190 -9.93 -18.98 -0.78
CA GLY A 190 -11.36 -19.06 -0.49
C GLY A 190 -11.68 -18.83 0.98
N GLN A 191 -12.90 -18.37 1.23
CA GLN A 191 -13.44 -18.12 2.58
C GLN A 191 -14.42 -19.22 2.98
N ALA A 192 -14.29 -19.70 4.21
CA ALA A 192 -15.21 -20.64 4.85
C ALA A 192 -16.66 -20.12 4.88
N PRO A 193 -17.71 -20.97 5.02
CA PRO A 193 -17.70 -22.39 5.41
C PRO A 193 -17.76 -23.41 4.26
N ASN A 194 -17.76 -22.96 2.99
CA ASN A 194 -18.05 -23.83 1.85
C ASN A 194 -16.83 -24.55 1.26
N LEU A 195 -15.64 -24.40 1.83
CA LEU A 195 -14.38 -24.89 1.24
C LEU A 195 -13.68 -25.92 2.14
N ALA A 196 -13.47 -27.12 1.62
CA ALA A 196 -12.60 -28.12 2.23
C ALA A 196 -11.13 -27.77 1.91
N CYS A 197 -10.40 -27.26 2.89
CA CYS A 197 -9.04 -26.75 2.69
C CYS A 197 -8.00 -27.86 2.85
N SER A 198 -7.21 -28.13 1.80
CA SER A 198 -6.01 -28.98 1.89
C SER A 198 -4.71 -28.15 1.90
N GLY A 199 -4.82 -26.86 2.21
CA GLY A 199 -3.76 -25.87 2.08
C GLY A 199 -3.44 -25.16 3.39
N THR A 200 -3.02 -23.90 3.27
CA THR A 200 -2.64 -23.07 4.40
C THR A 200 -3.88 -22.35 4.93
N CYS A 201 -4.24 -22.60 6.19
CA CYS A 201 -5.40 -21.96 6.84
C CYS A 201 -4.92 -20.84 7.76
N THR A 202 -5.62 -19.70 7.71
CA THR A 202 -5.46 -18.60 8.67
C THR A 202 -6.78 -18.43 9.41
N GLY A 203 -6.84 -18.86 10.67
CA GLY A 203 -8.05 -18.84 11.52
C GLY A 203 -8.23 -20.10 12.38
N ASP A 204 -9.41 -20.26 12.96
CA ASP A 204 -9.80 -21.48 13.66
C ASP A 204 -10.00 -22.63 12.68
N CYS A 205 -9.41 -23.78 13.00
CA CYS A 205 -9.65 -25.00 12.26
C CYS A 205 -10.47 -25.97 13.12
N ASP A 206 -11.65 -26.34 12.63
CA ASP A 206 -12.46 -27.41 13.23
C ASP A 206 -11.86 -28.77 12.84
N LEU A 207 -11.33 -29.43 13.86
CA LEU A 207 -10.78 -30.78 13.80
C LEU A 207 -11.82 -31.77 14.33
N SER A 208 -12.79 -32.10 13.48
CA SER A 208 -13.80 -33.13 13.77
C SER A 208 -13.17 -34.53 13.91
N VAL A 209 -12.00 -34.72 13.29
CA VAL A 209 -11.11 -35.89 13.41
C VAL A 209 -9.80 -35.44 14.06
N ALA A 210 -9.26 -36.26 14.96
CA ALA A 210 -8.01 -35.96 15.66
C ALA A 210 -6.87 -35.74 14.65
N ALA A 211 -6.24 -34.57 14.67
CA ALA A 211 -5.16 -34.20 13.75
C ALA A 211 -4.06 -33.42 14.46
N THR A 212 -2.85 -33.40 13.89
CA THR A 212 -1.75 -32.57 14.39
C THR A 212 -2.11 -31.09 14.25
N CYS A 213 -2.01 -30.36 15.35
CA CYS A 213 -2.29 -28.92 15.45
C CYS A 213 -0.98 -28.18 15.76
N GLU A 214 -0.53 -27.32 14.85
CA GLU A 214 0.68 -26.50 15.07
C GLU A 214 0.43 -25.28 15.99
N GLY A 215 -0.83 -24.98 16.26
CA GLY A 215 -1.29 -23.84 17.06
C GLY A 215 -1.75 -24.20 18.48
N THR A 216 -2.71 -23.44 19.00
CA THR A 216 -3.31 -23.71 20.33
C THR A 216 -4.48 -24.68 20.17
N CYS A 217 -4.36 -25.87 20.75
CA CYS A 217 -5.44 -26.83 20.80
C CYS A 217 -6.45 -26.41 21.87
N ARG A 218 -7.73 -26.32 21.50
CA ARG A 218 -8.88 -26.14 22.38
C ARG A 218 -9.79 -27.37 22.25
N GLY A 219 -9.48 -28.42 23.00
CA GLY A 219 -10.21 -29.69 22.91
C GLY A 219 -9.47 -30.87 23.51
N GLU A 220 -9.78 -32.06 23.03
CA GLU A 220 -9.17 -33.30 23.49
C GLU A 220 -7.78 -33.46 22.85
N CYS A 221 -6.73 -33.59 23.67
CA CYS A 221 -5.36 -33.80 23.21
C CYS A 221 -4.95 -35.25 23.47
N GLN A 222 -4.65 -36.01 22.40
CA GLN A 222 -4.03 -37.32 22.52
C GLN A 222 -2.52 -37.15 22.74
N GLY A 223 -2.13 -36.81 23.98
CA GLY A 223 -0.73 -36.58 24.36
C GLY A 223 -0.61 -35.69 25.60
N THR A 224 0.56 -35.08 25.78
CA THR A 224 0.75 -34.08 26.82
C THR A 224 0.20 -32.75 26.34
N CYS A 225 -0.71 -32.16 27.12
CA CYS A 225 -1.15 -30.79 26.91
C CYS A 225 -0.36 -29.82 27.81
N SER A 226 0.06 -28.69 27.28
CA SER A 226 0.79 -27.69 28.06
C SER A 226 -0.08 -26.98 29.11
N VAL A 227 -1.38 -26.87 28.88
CA VAL A 227 -2.36 -26.19 29.76
C VAL A 227 -3.72 -26.84 29.60
N GLU A 228 -4.32 -27.32 30.69
CA GLU A 228 -5.68 -27.89 30.70
C GLU A 228 -6.66 -26.94 31.39
N ASP A 229 -7.93 -26.98 30.97
CA ASP A 229 -9.01 -26.26 31.63
C ASP A 229 -9.60 -27.05 32.81
N SER A 230 -10.55 -26.44 33.53
CA SER A 230 -11.21 -27.08 34.68
C SER A 230 -12.08 -28.29 34.33
N ALA A 231 -12.32 -28.55 33.04
CA ALA A 231 -13.05 -29.71 32.53
C ALA A 231 -12.10 -30.79 31.95
N GLY A 232 -10.78 -30.58 32.01
CA GLY A 232 -9.76 -31.50 31.49
C GLY A 232 -9.53 -31.38 29.98
N ASN A 233 -10.05 -30.33 29.32
CA ASN A 233 -9.76 -30.09 27.91
C ASN A 233 -8.42 -29.36 27.79
N CYS A 234 -7.66 -29.72 26.76
CA CYS A 234 -6.45 -29.01 26.39
C CYS A 234 -6.79 -27.60 25.90
N LYS A 235 -6.09 -26.59 26.43
CA LYS A 235 -6.17 -25.16 26.08
C LYS A 235 -4.79 -24.59 25.73
N GLY A 236 -3.91 -25.46 25.26
CA GLY A 236 -2.49 -25.17 25.08
C GLY A 236 -1.89 -25.94 23.90
N LYS A 237 -0.56 -26.03 23.90
CA LYS A 237 0.16 -26.81 22.90
C LYS A 237 -0.02 -28.29 23.20
N CYS A 238 -0.44 -29.05 22.20
CA CYS A 238 -0.64 -30.50 22.28
C CYS A 238 0.49 -31.19 21.51
N ASP A 239 1.23 -32.09 22.15
CA ASP A 239 2.34 -32.82 21.51
C ASP A 239 1.87 -33.99 20.62
N GLY A 240 0.55 -34.23 20.54
CA GLY A 240 -0.05 -35.28 19.72
C GLY A 240 -1.20 -34.79 18.85
N GLN A 241 -2.29 -35.56 18.79
CA GLN A 241 -3.44 -35.19 17.97
C GLN A 241 -4.44 -34.37 18.79
N CYS A 242 -4.82 -33.21 18.26
CA CYS A 242 -5.88 -32.37 18.81
C CYS A 242 -7.22 -32.73 18.15
N ARG A 243 -8.27 -32.89 18.95
CA ARG A 243 -9.65 -33.06 18.50
C ARG A 243 -10.52 -31.98 19.13
N GLY A 244 -11.13 -31.12 18.31
CA GLY A 244 -11.80 -29.90 18.76
C GLY A 244 -11.42 -28.72 17.87
N THR A 245 -11.18 -27.55 18.45
CA THR A 245 -10.77 -26.37 17.69
C THR A 245 -9.26 -26.17 17.80
N CYS A 246 -8.58 -26.08 16.66
CA CYS A 246 -7.18 -25.71 16.59
C CYS A 246 -7.07 -24.26 16.14
N GLU A 247 -6.66 -23.39 17.05
CA GLU A 247 -6.41 -21.97 16.75
C GLU A 247 -5.01 -21.87 16.14
N LEU A 248 -4.95 -21.83 14.80
CA LEU A 248 -3.69 -21.83 14.07
C LEU A 248 -3.07 -20.42 14.05
N THR A 249 -1.78 -20.35 14.32
CA THR A 249 -0.98 -19.16 13.96
C THR A 249 -0.91 -19.01 12.44
N ALA A 250 -0.76 -17.77 11.94
CA ALA A 250 -0.83 -17.47 10.52
C ALA A 250 0.10 -18.38 9.69
N GLY A 251 -0.48 -19.14 8.76
CA GLY A 251 0.28 -20.05 7.91
C GLY A 251 0.25 -21.54 8.31
N GLY A 252 -0.60 -21.94 9.26
CA GLY A 252 -0.70 -23.34 9.69
C GLY A 252 -1.33 -24.25 8.63
N SER A 253 -0.78 -25.46 8.49
CA SER A 253 -1.39 -26.49 7.64
C SER A 253 -2.56 -27.13 8.37
N CYS A 254 -3.76 -27.10 7.75
CA CYS A 254 -4.93 -27.79 8.29
C CYS A 254 -5.52 -28.77 7.30
N SER A 255 -5.93 -29.94 7.80
CA SER A 255 -6.65 -30.98 7.05
C SER A 255 -8.15 -30.99 7.34
N GLY A 256 -8.64 -30.09 8.21
CA GLY A 256 -10.04 -29.97 8.62
C GLY A 256 -10.80 -28.82 7.96
N LYS A 257 -11.98 -28.48 8.50
CA LYS A 257 -12.74 -27.31 8.06
C LYS A 257 -12.07 -26.05 8.64
N CYS A 258 -11.42 -25.28 7.77
CA CYS A 258 -10.92 -23.95 8.12
C CYS A 258 -12.13 -23.02 8.21
N GLU A 259 -12.38 -22.37 9.36
CA GLU A 259 -13.40 -21.34 9.51
C GLU A 259 -12.89 -19.93 9.14
N GLY A 260 -11.65 -19.84 8.64
CA GLY A 260 -11.01 -18.61 8.20
C GLY A 260 -10.73 -18.56 6.69
N SER A 261 -9.58 -17.98 6.34
CA SER A 261 -9.11 -17.91 4.96
C SER A 261 -8.25 -19.14 4.63
N CYS A 262 -8.55 -19.81 3.51
CA CYS A 262 -7.77 -20.93 3.00
C CYS A 262 -7.05 -20.52 1.71
N GLU A 263 -5.73 -20.73 1.66
CA GLU A 263 -4.92 -20.59 0.44
C GLU A 263 -4.41 -21.95 -0.02
N TYR A 264 -4.67 -22.32 -1.28
CA TYR A 264 -4.31 -23.63 -1.84
C TYR A 264 -3.97 -23.56 -3.34
N THR A 265 -3.14 -24.50 -3.81
CA THR A 265 -2.83 -24.67 -5.25
C THR A 265 -3.63 -25.86 -5.78
N PRO A 266 -4.63 -25.66 -6.65
CA PRO A 266 -5.46 -26.75 -7.15
C PRO A 266 -4.68 -27.63 -8.13
N PRO A 267 -4.80 -28.96 -8.05
CA PRO A 267 -4.19 -29.88 -9.02
C PRO A 267 -4.82 -29.79 -10.42
N SER A 268 -6.04 -29.25 -10.53
CA SER A 268 -6.81 -29.16 -11.78
C SER A 268 -6.57 -27.88 -12.58
N GLY A 269 -5.74 -26.95 -12.11
CA GLY A 269 -5.49 -25.68 -12.81
C GLY A 269 -6.69 -24.70 -12.80
N SER A 270 -7.65 -24.88 -11.90
CA SER A 270 -8.82 -24.01 -11.74
C SER A 270 -9.20 -23.85 -10.26
N CYS A 271 -9.58 -22.64 -9.85
CA CYS A 271 -10.14 -22.39 -8.52
C CYS A 271 -11.64 -22.72 -8.48
N GLU A 272 -12.16 -23.06 -7.30
CA GLU A 272 -13.61 -23.18 -7.09
C GLU A 272 -14.30 -21.82 -7.33
N ALA A 273 -15.56 -21.83 -7.79
CA ALA A 273 -16.28 -20.64 -8.26
C ALA A 273 -16.45 -19.50 -7.21
N THR A 274 -16.20 -19.78 -5.93
CA THR A 274 -16.26 -18.82 -4.83
C THR A 274 -14.88 -18.44 -4.27
N ALA A 275 -13.80 -18.92 -4.88
CA ALA A 275 -12.43 -18.64 -4.47
C ALA A 275 -11.80 -17.59 -5.40
N GLU A 276 -11.09 -16.62 -4.84
CA GLU A 276 -10.22 -15.72 -5.60
C GLU A 276 -9.12 -16.54 -6.27
N ALA A 277 -8.92 -16.34 -7.57
CA ALA A 277 -7.87 -16.98 -8.35
C ALA A 277 -6.70 -16.00 -8.53
N ARG A 278 -5.48 -16.47 -8.27
CA ARG A 278 -4.24 -15.67 -8.37
C ARG A 278 -3.20 -16.40 -9.20
N CYS A 279 -2.65 -15.73 -10.20
CA CYS A 279 -1.50 -16.23 -10.95
C CYS A 279 -0.21 -15.62 -10.38
N GLU A 280 0.62 -16.43 -9.74
CA GLU A 280 1.93 -16.02 -9.23
C GLU A 280 3.00 -16.26 -10.31
N ALA A 281 3.70 -15.19 -10.70
CA ALA A 281 4.86 -15.32 -11.57
C ALA A 281 5.99 -16.10 -10.88
N ASN A 282 6.45 -17.20 -11.47
CA ASN A 282 7.70 -17.83 -11.03
C ASN A 282 8.89 -17.08 -11.66
N GLY A 283 9.72 -16.45 -10.82
CA GLY A 283 11.06 -15.96 -11.17
C GLY A 283 11.19 -15.16 -12.47
N LYS A 284 11.05 -13.82 -12.39
CA LYS A 284 11.22 -12.86 -13.50
C LYS A 284 10.25 -13.00 -14.69
N ALA A 285 9.29 -13.93 -14.63
CA ALA A 285 8.22 -13.99 -15.61
C ALA A 285 7.25 -12.82 -15.42
N ASP A 286 6.85 -12.22 -16.52
CA ASP A 286 5.90 -11.11 -16.58
C ASP A 286 4.51 -11.67 -16.92
N VAL A 287 3.50 -11.38 -16.10
CA VAL A 287 2.13 -11.86 -16.30
C VAL A 287 1.28 -10.72 -16.85
N LYS A 288 0.53 -11.00 -17.93
CA LYS A 288 -0.43 -10.05 -18.50
C LYS A 288 -1.71 -10.08 -17.67
N CYS A 289 -2.07 -8.94 -17.10
CA CYS A 289 -3.20 -8.83 -16.19
C CYS A 289 -4.34 -8.01 -16.78
N LYS A 290 -5.58 -8.39 -16.45
CA LYS A 290 -6.79 -7.59 -16.68
C LYS A 290 -7.51 -7.16 -15.39
N GLY A 291 -7.17 -7.79 -14.25
CA GLY A 291 -7.69 -7.46 -12.92
C GLY A 291 -6.72 -6.55 -12.18
N GLY A 292 -6.23 -6.98 -11.01
CA GLY A 292 -5.21 -6.24 -10.27
C GLY A 292 -3.86 -6.96 -10.22
N CYS A 293 -2.83 -6.16 -9.95
CA CYS A 293 -1.44 -6.59 -9.89
C CYS A 293 -0.87 -6.34 -8.50
N ASP A 294 -0.58 -7.41 -7.76
CA ASP A 294 0.20 -7.39 -6.51
C ASP A 294 1.69 -7.42 -6.89
N GLY A 295 2.25 -6.25 -7.17
CA GLY A 295 3.62 -6.11 -7.63
C GLY A 295 3.88 -4.85 -8.45
N LYS A 296 5.06 -4.77 -9.08
CA LYS A 296 5.39 -3.63 -9.92
C LYS A 296 4.63 -3.73 -11.24
N VAL A 297 3.75 -2.76 -11.46
CA VAL A 297 3.10 -2.53 -12.74
C VAL A 297 4.10 -1.87 -13.70
N THR A 298 4.34 -2.51 -14.84
CA THR A 298 5.08 -1.89 -15.93
C THR A 298 4.07 -1.34 -16.94
N PRO A 299 4.06 -0.02 -17.18
CA PRO A 299 3.15 0.60 -18.12
C PRO A 299 3.42 0.14 -19.56
N PRO A 300 2.42 0.24 -20.45
CA PRO A 300 2.60 -0.04 -21.88
C PRO A 300 3.62 0.91 -22.52
N SER A 301 4.05 0.62 -23.75
CA SER A 301 4.95 1.47 -24.52
C SER A 301 4.28 2.79 -24.91
N VAL A 302 4.34 3.77 -24.01
CA VAL A 302 3.91 5.17 -24.21
C VAL A 302 5.10 6.11 -24.32
N SER A 303 4.87 7.37 -24.69
CA SER A 303 5.89 8.42 -24.60
C SER A 303 6.48 8.54 -23.19
N ALA A 304 7.70 9.08 -23.08
CA ALA A 304 8.40 9.18 -21.80
C ALA A 304 7.61 10.05 -20.79
N GLU A 305 6.94 11.08 -21.29
CA GLU A 305 6.08 12.01 -20.55
C GLU A 305 4.83 11.28 -20.03
N CYS A 306 4.23 10.43 -20.86
CA CYS A 306 3.07 9.64 -20.48
C CYS A 306 3.40 8.53 -19.51
N LYS A 307 4.60 7.96 -19.60
CA LYS A 307 5.03 6.90 -18.68
C LYS A 307 4.95 7.34 -17.23
N ALA A 308 5.43 8.54 -16.90
CA ALA A 308 5.38 9.04 -15.53
C ALA A 308 3.97 9.38 -15.06
N THR A 309 3.13 9.90 -15.95
CA THR A 309 1.70 10.17 -15.67
C THR A 309 0.96 8.87 -15.35
N VAL A 310 1.22 7.82 -16.14
CA VAL A 310 0.65 6.48 -15.94
C VAL A 310 1.16 5.84 -14.65
N GLU A 311 2.48 5.89 -14.39
CA GLU A 311 3.07 5.38 -13.15
C GLU A 311 2.50 6.09 -11.92
N ALA A 312 2.32 7.42 -11.97
CA ALA A 312 1.75 8.18 -10.86
C ALA A 312 0.28 7.81 -10.60
N LYS A 313 -0.56 7.69 -11.64
CA LYS A 313 -1.96 7.26 -11.51
C LYS A 313 -2.06 5.82 -11.02
N ALA A 314 -1.22 4.92 -11.54
CA ALA A 314 -1.16 3.54 -11.08
C ALA A 314 -0.83 3.47 -9.58
N SER A 315 0.21 4.19 -9.14
CA SER A 315 0.60 4.25 -7.73
C SER A 315 -0.42 4.94 -6.83
N ALA A 316 -1.10 5.97 -7.31
CA ALA A 316 -2.20 6.61 -6.58
C ALA A 316 -3.37 5.65 -6.36
N SER A 317 -3.62 4.73 -7.31
CA SER A 317 -4.66 3.71 -7.23
C SER A 317 -4.29 2.45 -6.44
N VAL A 318 -3.07 2.36 -5.91
CA VAL A 318 -2.64 1.18 -5.16
C VAL A 318 -3.44 1.03 -3.89
N GLU A 319 -3.98 -0.16 -3.64
CA GLU A 319 -4.62 -0.51 -2.38
C GLU A 319 -3.78 -1.56 -1.64
N CYS A 320 -3.38 -1.24 -0.41
CA CYS A 320 -2.55 -2.12 0.42
C CYS A 320 -3.39 -2.77 1.51
N THR A 321 -3.43 -4.10 1.50
CA THR A 321 -4.09 -4.90 2.55
C THR A 321 -3.20 -4.95 3.80
N PRO A 322 -3.76 -4.75 5.02
CA PRO A 322 -3.03 -4.91 6.27
C PRO A 322 -2.33 -6.27 6.38
N PRO A 323 -1.07 -6.31 6.84
CA PRO A 323 -0.36 -7.57 7.03
C PRO A 323 -0.84 -8.32 8.27
N SER A 324 -0.61 -9.64 8.27
CA SER A 324 -0.71 -10.44 9.49
C SER A 324 0.50 -10.19 10.39
N ILE A 325 0.24 -9.87 11.65
CA ILE A 325 1.28 -9.61 12.64
C ILE A 325 1.13 -10.60 13.80
N ASP A 326 2.16 -11.37 14.09
CA ASP A 326 2.20 -12.26 15.24
C ASP A 326 3.12 -11.67 16.31
N ILE A 327 2.57 -11.47 17.50
CA ILE A 327 3.29 -10.90 18.64
C ILE A 327 3.37 -12.00 19.70
N ALA A 328 4.60 -12.38 20.06
CA ALA A 328 4.89 -13.30 21.15
C ALA A 328 5.65 -12.59 22.27
N TRP A 329 5.42 -12.99 23.51
CA TRP A 329 6.08 -12.40 24.67
C TRP A 329 6.18 -13.38 25.84
N GLN A 330 6.99 -13.01 26.83
CA GLN A 330 7.09 -13.69 28.11
C GLN A 330 6.68 -12.74 29.23
N TRP A 331 5.85 -13.19 30.16
CA TRP A 331 5.43 -12.36 31.29
C TRP A 331 6.59 -11.98 32.20
N SER A 332 6.57 -10.75 32.71
CA SER A 332 7.46 -10.36 33.80
C SER A 332 7.07 -11.09 35.08
N ALA A 333 8.03 -11.26 36.01
CA ALA A 333 7.75 -11.87 37.31
C ALA A 333 6.69 -11.10 38.10
N ALA A 334 6.55 -9.79 37.86
CA ALA A 334 5.55 -8.94 38.49
C ALA A 334 4.12 -9.25 38.01
N VAL A 335 3.95 -9.75 36.78
CA VAL A 335 2.64 -9.97 36.14
C VAL A 335 2.28 -11.46 36.03
N GLN A 336 3.24 -12.37 36.25
CA GLN A 336 3.05 -13.81 36.07
C GLN A 336 1.92 -14.42 36.93
N GLY A 337 1.59 -13.81 38.07
CA GLY A 337 0.48 -14.23 38.95
C GLY A 337 -0.75 -13.32 38.93
N ASP A 338 -0.72 -12.20 38.20
CA ASP A 338 -1.83 -11.23 38.17
C ASP A 338 -2.67 -11.40 36.89
N VAL A 339 -3.81 -12.08 37.03
CA VAL A 339 -4.70 -12.40 35.91
C VAL A 339 -5.32 -11.14 35.29
N ASN A 340 -5.57 -10.09 36.07
CA ASN A 340 -6.17 -8.86 35.57
C ASN A 340 -5.14 -8.07 34.76
N ALA A 341 -3.92 -7.91 35.27
CA ALA A 341 -2.84 -7.27 34.53
C ALA A 341 -2.52 -8.01 33.22
N GLN A 342 -2.57 -9.35 33.24
CA GLN A 342 -2.43 -10.15 32.00
C GLN A 342 -3.57 -9.91 31.01
N ALA A 343 -4.81 -9.80 31.47
CA ALA A 343 -5.96 -9.54 30.62
C ALA A 343 -5.88 -8.15 29.99
N ASP A 344 -5.55 -7.13 30.78
CA ASP A 344 -5.39 -5.74 30.31
C ASP A 344 -4.27 -5.62 29.28
N PHE A 345 -3.13 -6.29 29.52
CA PHE A 345 -2.03 -6.28 28.55
C PHE A 345 -2.38 -7.04 27.26
N LYS A 346 -3.09 -8.17 27.34
CA LYS A 346 -3.59 -8.88 26.15
C LYS A 346 -4.56 -8.02 25.34
N ALA A 347 -5.48 -7.32 25.99
CA ALA A 347 -6.40 -6.40 25.34
C ALA A 347 -5.65 -5.26 24.65
N PHE A 348 -4.64 -4.69 25.33
CA PHE A 348 -3.75 -3.70 24.75
C PHE A 348 -3.02 -4.22 23.51
N ILE A 349 -2.41 -5.41 23.56
CA ILE A 349 -1.71 -6.01 22.41
C ILE A 349 -2.67 -6.32 21.25
N GLY A 350 -3.90 -6.74 21.54
CA GLY A 350 -4.94 -6.94 20.53
C GLY A 350 -5.25 -5.65 19.75
N ASN A 351 -5.47 -4.54 20.47
CA ASN A 351 -5.69 -3.23 19.85
C ASN A 351 -4.45 -2.72 19.11
N PHE A 352 -3.27 -2.87 19.75
CA PHE A 352 -1.99 -2.49 19.15
C PHE A 352 -1.74 -3.20 17.81
N LYS A 353 -2.03 -4.50 17.71
CA LYS A 353 -1.92 -5.27 16.47
C LYS A 353 -2.78 -4.67 15.36
N GLY A 354 -4.01 -4.27 15.67
CA GLY A 354 -4.90 -3.59 14.74
C GLY A 354 -4.30 -2.30 14.20
N TYR A 355 -3.93 -1.37 15.11
CA TYR A 355 -3.37 -0.08 14.72
C TYR A 355 -2.05 -0.20 13.96
N PHE A 356 -1.17 -1.09 14.44
CA PHE A 356 0.14 -1.31 13.84
C PHE A 356 0.03 -1.96 12.46
N SER A 357 -0.92 -2.88 12.24
CA SER A 357 -1.17 -3.44 10.89
C SER A 357 -1.62 -2.37 9.90
N GLY A 358 -2.52 -1.46 10.31
CA GLY A 358 -2.95 -0.33 9.48
C GLY A 358 -1.79 0.62 9.14
N MET A 359 -0.93 0.91 10.12
CA MET A 359 0.27 1.74 9.89
C MET A 359 1.24 1.07 8.91
N VAL A 360 1.48 -0.25 9.02
CA VAL A 360 2.40 -0.95 8.11
C VAL A 360 1.86 -0.99 6.67
N ALA A 361 0.56 -1.19 6.46
CA ALA A 361 -0.04 -1.05 5.13
C ALA A 361 0.06 0.38 4.59
N GLY A 362 -0.17 1.37 5.45
CA GLY A 362 0.02 2.79 5.11
C GLY A 362 1.47 3.11 4.71
N VAL A 363 2.45 2.55 5.43
CA VAL A 363 3.89 2.67 5.11
C VAL A 363 4.20 2.10 3.72
N ALA A 364 3.69 0.91 3.40
CA ALA A 364 3.91 0.32 2.09
C ALA A 364 3.33 1.17 0.95
N LYS A 365 2.11 1.71 1.11
CA LYS A 365 1.54 2.65 0.13
C LYS A 365 2.33 3.95 0.06
N ALA A 366 2.80 4.46 1.20
CA ALA A 366 3.61 5.67 1.27
C ALA A 366 4.95 5.53 0.53
N GLU A 367 5.64 4.40 0.67
CA GLU A 367 6.90 4.12 -0.05
C GLU A 367 6.67 4.12 -1.57
N ILE A 368 5.62 3.46 -2.03
CA ILE A 368 5.23 3.44 -3.46
C ILE A 368 4.97 4.86 -3.98
N LEU A 369 4.24 5.68 -3.20
CA LEU A 369 3.97 7.07 -3.57
C LEU A 369 5.24 7.93 -3.56
N VAL A 370 6.12 7.79 -2.56
CA VAL A 370 7.38 8.57 -2.52
C VAL A 370 8.22 8.34 -3.77
N ASP A 371 8.33 7.09 -4.23
CA ASP A 371 9.05 6.74 -5.45
C ASP A 371 8.38 7.35 -6.70
N SER A 372 7.04 7.26 -6.79
CA SER A 372 6.28 7.86 -7.89
C SER A 372 6.35 9.39 -7.93
N GLY A 373 6.38 10.05 -6.78
CA GLY A 373 6.49 11.50 -6.69
C GLY A 373 7.79 12.02 -7.31
N ALA A 374 8.91 11.32 -7.10
CA ALA A 374 10.19 11.68 -7.71
C ALA A 374 10.14 11.60 -9.26
N ASN A 375 9.51 10.55 -9.80
CA ASN A 375 9.33 10.39 -11.25
C ASN A 375 8.42 11.46 -11.84
N LEU A 376 7.36 11.85 -11.11
CA LEU A 376 6.37 12.82 -11.58
C LEU A 376 6.96 14.25 -11.68
N VAL A 377 7.79 14.65 -10.70
CA VAL A 377 8.51 15.94 -10.77
C VAL A 377 9.47 15.98 -11.97
N ALA A 378 10.21 14.90 -12.19
CA ALA A 378 11.15 14.80 -13.32
C ALA A 378 10.42 14.88 -14.67
N ALA A 379 9.24 14.27 -14.78
CA ALA A 379 8.45 14.27 -16.01
C ALA A 379 7.71 15.58 -16.28
N GLY A 380 7.27 16.31 -15.25
CA GLY A 380 6.48 17.54 -15.44
C GLY A 380 7.19 18.63 -16.24
N GLN A 381 8.50 18.79 -16.04
CA GLN A 381 9.30 19.76 -16.80
C GLN A 381 9.46 19.33 -18.28
N GLY A 382 9.62 18.04 -18.54
CA GLY A 382 9.73 17.49 -19.89
C GLY A 382 8.41 17.57 -20.67
N ALA A 383 7.30 17.21 -20.02
CA ALA A 383 5.98 17.16 -20.64
C ALA A 383 5.50 18.52 -21.14
N VAL A 384 5.57 19.55 -20.29
CA VAL A 384 5.13 20.89 -20.68
C VAL A 384 6.07 21.52 -21.71
N LYS A 385 7.38 21.28 -21.59
CA LYS A 385 8.35 21.79 -22.57
C LYS A 385 8.17 21.14 -23.95
N GLY A 386 8.00 19.82 -24.00
CA GLY A 386 7.74 19.09 -25.24
C GLY A 386 6.44 19.53 -25.92
N ALA A 387 5.39 19.81 -25.14
CA ALA A 387 4.13 20.33 -25.69
C ALA A 387 4.29 21.72 -26.33
N LEU A 388 5.08 22.61 -25.73
CA LEU A 388 5.37 23.94 -26.29
C LEU A 388 6.19 23.86 -27.58
N ASP A 389 7.18 22.97 -27.63
CA ASP A 389 7.99 22.78 -28.83
C ASP A 389 7.13 22.26 -30.00
N GLY A 390 6.14 21.39 -29.72
CA GLY A 390 5.18 20.89 -30.71
C GLY A 390 4.13 21.91 -31.18
N LEU A 391 3.77 22.88 -30.34
CA LEU A 391 2.81 23.95 -30.67
C LEU A 391 3.36 25.01 -31.63
N SER A 392 4.68 25.00 -31.88
CA SER A 392 5.30 25.92 -32.85
C SER A 392 4.97 25.62 -34.33
N ALA A 393 4.36 24.47 -34.62
CA ALA A 393 4.18 23.98 -35.99
C ALA A 393 2.77 24.24 -36.58
N GLU A 394 1.69 24.27 -35.78
CA GLU A 394 0.32 24.44 -36.28
C GLU A 394 -0.53 25.29 -35.31
N ALA A 395 -1.02 26.43 -35.80
CA ALA A 395 -1.54 27.55 -35.01
C ALA A 395 -2.93 27.31 -34.39
N ASP A 396 -3.02 26.54 -33.31
CA ASP A 396 -4.15 26.63 -32.37
C ASP A 396 -3.82 27.64 -31.25
N LEU A 397 -4.39 28.84 -31.37
CA LEU A 397 -4.22 29.92 -30.40
C LEU A 397 -4.71 29.52 -29.01
N LYS A 398 -5.77 28.71 -28.91
CA LYS A 398 -6.30 28.24 -27.63
C LYS A 398 -5.34 27.26 -26.97
N ALA A 399 -4.78 26.33 -27.75
CA ALA A 399 -3.77 25.41 -27.26
C ALA A 399 -2.48 26.15 -26.82
N SER A 400 -2.09 27.19 -27.56
CA SER A 400 -0.92 28.02 -27.22
C SER A 400 -1.10 28.77 -25.89
N ILE A 401 -2.27 29.37 -25.69
CA ILE A 401 -2.62 30.06 -24.43
C ILE A 401 -2.71 29.05 -23.28
N GLY A 402 -3.36 27.91 -23.51
CA GLY A 402 -3.47 26.83 -22.54
C GLY A 402 -2.13 26.27 -22.08
N ALA A 403 -1.18 26.07 -23.00
CA ALA A 403 0.18 25.68 -22.68
C ALA A 403 0.93 26.77 -21.90
N GLY A 404 0.65 28.05 -22.18
CA GLY A 404 1.11 29.18 -21.37
C GLY A 404 0.59 29.12 -19.92
N CYS A 405 -0.69 28.78 -19.72
CA CYS A 405 -1.26 28.58 -18.39
C CYS A 405 -0.61 27.40 -17.66
N ALA A 406 -0.36 26.30 -18.36
CA ALA A 406 0.33 25.13 -17.81
C ALA A 406 1.75 25.48 -17.31
N LEU A 407 2.50 26.27 -18.09
CA LEU A 407 3.83 26.75 -17.69
C LEU A 407 3.81 27.52 -16.37
N VAL A 408 2.81 28.37 -16.18
CA VAL A 408 2.66 29.17 -14.96
C VAL A 408 2.30 28.29 -13.76
N ALA A 409 1.56 27.20 -13.96
CA ALA A 409 1.18 26.24 -12.92
C ALA A 409 2.27 25.20 -12.57
N LEU A 410 3.32 25.05 -13.38
CA LEU A 410 4.39 24.07 -13.13
C LEU A 410 5.12 24.22 -11.78
N PRO A 411 5.45 25.44 -11.30
CA PRO A 411 6.07 25.60 -9.98
C PRO A 411 5.21 25.05 -8.84
N ASP A 412 3.88 25.15 -9.00
CA ASP A 412 2.91 24.66 -8.02
C ASP A 412 2.85 23.13 -7.99
N VAL A 413 3.07 22.47 -9.14
CA VAL A 413 3.22 21.00 -9.20
C VAL A 413 4.39 20.52 -8.35
N ALA A 414 5.58 21.13 -8.54
CA ALA A 414 6.77 20.76 -7.78
C ALA A 414 6.54 20.99 -6.28
N THR A 415 5.91 22.12 -5.93
CA THR A 415 5.57 22.47 -4.54
C THR A 415 4.59 21.46 -3.93
N SER A 416 3.53 21.10 -4.65
CA SER A 416 2.50 20.16 -4.19
C SER A 416 3.04 18.74 -3.98
N ILE A 417 3.85 18.25 -4.93
CA ILE A 417 4.50 16.94 -4.81
C ILE A 417 5.51 16.93 -3.67
N GLN A 418 6.35 17.97 -3.55
CA GLN A 418 7.35 18.04 -2.47
C GLN A 418 6.69 18.10 -1.08
N ALA A 419 5.62 18.87 -0.93
CA ALA A 419 4.86 18.94 0.32
C ALA A 419 4.25 17.57 0.67
N SER A 420 3.66 16.87 -0.32
CA SER A 420 3.09 15.53 -0.15
C SER A 420 4.15 14.50 0.22
N THR A 421 5.28 14.47 -0.49
CA THR A 421 6.42 13.59 -0.21
C THR A 421 6.99 13.82 1.19
N THR A 422 7.09 15.08 1.62
CA THR A 422 7.59 15.41 2.97
C THR A 422 6.64 14.88 4.06
N LYS A 423 5.32 15.00 3.87
CA LYS A 423 4.32 14.44 4.79
C LYS A 423 4.39 12.92 4.84
N LEU A 424 4.54 12.26 3.70
CA LEU A 424 4.73 10.80 3.63
C LEU A 424 6.01 10.39 4.36
N GLN A 425 7.14 11.04 4.11
CA GLN A 425 8.42 10.76 4.79
C GLN A 425 8.36 10.98 6.30
N ALA A 426 7.63 12.00 6.77
CA ALA A 426 7.38 12.21 8.19
C ALA A 426 6.54 11.05 8.78
N SER A 427 5.53 10.58 8.05
CA SER A 427 4.71 9.43 8.45
C SER A 427 5.53 8.14 8.53
N LEU A 428 6.40 7.90 7.53
CA LEU A 428 7.35 6.77 7.52
C LEU A 428 8.27 6.81 8.75
N SER A 429 8.83 7.97 9.04
CA SER A 429 9.73 8.17 10.19
C SER A 429 9.01 7.93 11.52
N ALA A 430 7.76 8.42 11.65
CA ALA A 430 6.96 8.20 12.84
C ALA A 430 6.68 6.72 13.10
N VAL A 431 6.33 5.96 12.06
CA VAL A 431 6.10 4.50 12.18
C VAL A 431 7.41 3.78 12.50
N ALA A 432 8.54 4.18 11.90
CA ALA A 432 9.85 3.61 12.21
C ALA A 432 10.27 3.83 13.68
N GLU A 433 9.93 4.97 14.28
CA GLU A 433 10.18 5.21 15.71
C GLU A 433 9.36 4.26 16.60
N ILE A 434 8.11 3.99 16.24
CA ILE A 434 7.23 3.04 16.95
C ILE A 434 7.75 1.61 16.78
N GLN A 435 8.20 1.24 15.58
CA GLN A 435 8.87 -0.04 15.33
C GLN A 435 10.09 -0.22 16.24
N GLY A 436 10.88 0.84 16.44
CA GLY A 436 12.02 0.85 17.36
C GLY A 436 11.68 0.74 18.86
N ALA A 437 10.40 0.73 19.25
CA ALA A 437 9.96 0.38 20.60
C ALA A 437 9.54 -1.09 20.76
N ILE A 438 9.18 -1.77 19.67
CA ILE A 438 8.67 -3.15 19.69
C ILE A 438 9.67 -4.19 19.18
N GLY A 439 10.71 -3.76 18.44
CA GLY A 439 11.72 -4.64 17.85
C GLY A 439 13.14 -4.15 18.10
N GLY A 440 13.95 -5.03 18.69
CA GLY A 440 15.42 -5.00 18.70
C GLY A 440 15.98 -6.23 18.00
#